data_AF-X1Q722-F1
#
_entry.id   AF-X1Q722-F1
#
_cell.length_a   1.000
_cell.length_b   1.000
_cell.length_c   1.000
_cell.angle_alpha   90.00
_cell.angle_beta   90.00
_cell.angle_gamma   90.00
#
_symmetry.space_group_name_H-M   'P 1'
#
loop_
_entity.id
_entity.type
_entity.pdbx_description
1 polymer ?
#
loop_
_entity_poly.entity_id
_entity_poly.type
_entity_poly.pdbx_seq_one_letter_code
_entity_poly.pdbx_strand_id
1 'polypeptide(L)'
;KRRSRIGWSSRITENAKRTGVVYLGGGVPKNFIQQTAVIASYQTRHDRSHNYAVQITTDSPHWGGLSGGTFEEAQSWGKIHRRAGKVTCFADATIALPIIVHALSEKFKRLRREVPIFEWGKNGELKLRYETMRL
;
A
#
# COMPACT_ATOMS: atom_id res chain seq x y z
N LYS A 1 18.40 16.52 19.13
CA LYS A 1 17.01 16.91 18.75
C LYS A 1 16.22 15.65 18.44
N ARG A 2 15.22 15.31 19.28
CA ARG A 2 14.44 14.07 19.27
C ARG A 2 13.68 13.89 17.95
N ARG A 3 14.18 13.07 17.02
CA ARG A 3 13.38 12.55 15.89
C ARG A 3 12.53 11.41 16.45
N SER A 4 11.23 11.68 16.60
CA SER A 4 10.23 10.76 17.14
C SER A 4 10.20 9.44 16.35
N ARG A 5 9.99 8.33 17.06
CA ARG A 5 9.95 6.94 16.57
C ARG A 5 8.79 6.62 15.62
N ILE A 6 8.11 7.64 15.10
CA ILE A 6 7.05 7.50 14.09
C ILE A 6 7.74 7.68 12.74
N GLY A 7 7.70 6.68 11.86
CA GLY A 7 7.90 7.00 10.45
C GLY A 7 8.84 6.13 9.64
N TRP A 8 9.00 4.84 9.96
CA TRP A 8 9.58 3.95 8.95
C TRP A 8 8.66 3.85 7.72
N SER A 9 7.35 3.75 7.93
CA SER A 9 6.35 3.74 6.87
C SER A 9 6.25 5.08 6.11
N SER A 10 6.33 6.22 6.81
CA SER A 10 6.36 7.53 6.15
C SER A 10 7.66 7.77 5.39
N ARG A 11 8.82 7.32 5.90
CA ARG A 11 10.10 7.37 5.18
C ARG A 11 10.11 6.51 3.91
N ILE A 12 9.45 5.35 3.93
CA ILE A 12 9.27 4.53 2.73
C ILE A 12 8.44 5.31 1.69
N THR A 13 7.37 5.95 2.13
CA THR A 13 6.49 6.77 1.27
C THR A 13 7.19 8.02 0.73
N GLU A 14 8.03 8.66 1.55
CA GLU A 14 8.85 9.82 1.20
C GLU A 14 9.89 9.49 0.13
N ASN A 15 10.59 8.37 0.28
CA ASN A 15 11.62 7.94 -0.67
C ASN A 15 11.05 7.40 -1.99
N ALA A 16 9.79 6.98 -2.00
CA ALA A 16 9.13 6.48 -3.19
C ALA A 16 8.78 7.62 -4.16
N LYS A 17 9.12 7.43 -5.45
CA LYS A 17 8.74 8.37 -6.53
C LYS A 17 7.23 8.33 -6.83
N ARG A 18 6.62 7.16 -6.72
CA ARG A 18 5.19 6.91 -6.88
C ARG A 18 4.76 5.88 -5.87
N THR A 19 3.56 6.03 -5.32
CA THR A 19 3.02 5.09 -4.34
C THR A 19 1.66 4.58 -4.77
N GLY A 20 1.41 3.31 -4.47
CA GLY A 20 0.15 2.63 -4.74
C GLY A 20 -0.28 1.86 -3.49
N VAL A 21 -1.57 1.83 -3.23
CA VAL A 21 -2.17 1.17 -2.06
C VAL A 21 -3.23 0.18 -2.50
N VAL A 22 -3.19 -1.01 -1.91
CA VAL A 22 -4.20 -2.06 -2.10
C VAL A 22 -4.81 -2.35 -0.74
N TYR A 23 -6.08 -1.99 -0.57
CA TYR A 23 -6.84 -2.18 0.65
C TYR A 23 -7.63 -3.48 0.54
N LEU A 24 -7.37 -4.40 1.46
CA LEU A 24 -8.15 -5.62 1.65
C LEU A 24 -9.01 -5.42 2.90
N GLY A 25 -10.30 -5.25 2.71
CA GLY A 25 -11.22 -4.85 3.76
C GLY A 25 -11.13 -3.36 4.10
N GLY A 26 -11.23 -3.04 5.39
CA GLY A 26 -11.35 -1.67 5.88
C GLY A 26 -10.81 -1.47 7.30
N GLY A 27 -11.36 -0.49 8.01
CA GLY A 27 -11.05 -0.22 9.42
C GLY A 27 -9.69 0.45 9.66
N VAL A 28 -9.05 0.07 10.77
CA VAL A 28 -7.79 0.67 11.23
C VAL A 28 -6.65 0.49 10.22
N PRO A 29 -6.44 -0.69 9.59
CA PRO A 29 -5.38 -0.87 8.60
C PRO A 29 -5.49 0.09 7.40
N LYS A 30 -6.72 0.35 6.92
CA LYS A 30 -6.99 1.30 5.83
C LYS A 30 -6.62 2.72 6.23
N ASN A 31 -7.04 3.17 7.42
CA ASN A 31 -6.71 4.52 7.87
C ASN A 31 -5.21 4.68 8.18
N PHE A 32 -4.57 3.65 8.74
CA PHE A 32 -3.14 3.67 9.06
C PHE A 32 -2.28 3.93 7.84
N ILE A 33 -2.45 3.18 6.75
CA ILE A 33 -1.65 3.39 5.54
C ILE A 33 -1.95 4.74 4.89
N GLN A 34 -3.20 5.20 4.90
CA GLN A 34 -3.57 6.52 4.39
C GLN A 34 -2.89 7.66 5.17
N GLN A 35 -2.73 7.52 6.48
CA GLN A 35 -2.04 8.52 7.30
C GLN A 35 -0.55 8.61 6.96
N THR A 36 0.07 7.53 6.46
CA THR A 36 1.51 7.57 6.10
C THR A 36 1.79 8.57 4.99
N ALA A 37 0.91 8.67 3.98
CA ALA A 37 1.01 9.68 2.93
C ALA A 37 0.83 11.10 3.46
N VAL A 38 -0.17 11.34 4.31
CA VAL A 38 -0.42 12.67 4.88
C VAL A 38 0.74 13.13 5.75
N ILE A 39 1.27 12.25 6.60
CA ILE A 39 2.43 12.54 7.46
C ILE A 39 3.67 12.81 6.60
N ALA A 40 3.91 12.01 5.55
CA ALA A 40 5.02 12.23 4.62
C ALA A 40 4.88 13.58 3.89
N SER A 41 3.66 13.95 3.47
CA SER A 41 3.40 15.25 2.84
C SER A 41 3.69 16.42 3.79
N TYR A 42 3.25 16.31 5.05
CA TYR A 42 3.50 17.34 6.07
C TYR A 42 4.99 17.47 6.39
N GLN A 43 5.72 16.36 6.48
CA GLN A 43 7.15 16.34 6.81
C GLN A 43 8.02 16.87 5.66
N THR A 44 7.65 16.60 4.41
CA THR A 44 8.42 17.00 3.22
C THR A 44 7.99 18.32 2.61
N ARG A 45 6.85 18.90 3.05
CA ARG A 45 6.19 20.07 2.42
C ARG A 45 5.91 19.90 0.92
N HIS A 46 5.85 18.65 0.45
CA HIS A 46 5.52 18.29 -0.92
C HIS A 46 4.36 17.29 -0.91
N ASP A 47 3.53 17.30 -1.95
CA ASP A 47 2.44 16.34 -2.07
C ASP A 47 2.98 14.92 -2.26
N ARG A 48 2.79 14.07 -1.25
CA ARG A 48 3.14 12.63 -1.23
C ARG A 48 1.89 11.74 -1.21
N SER A 49 0.76 12.25 -1.71
CA SER A 49 -0.47 11.48 -1.87
C SER A 49 -0.29 10.27 -2.79
N HIS A 50 -1.09 9.22 -2.54
CA HIS A 50 -1.00 7.98 -3.32
C HIS A 50 -1.50 8.15 -4.76
N ASN A 51 -0.76 7.62 -5.74
CA ASN A 51 -1.10 7.73 -7.16
C ASN A 51 -2.03 6.62 -7.65
N TYR A 52 -2.10 5.50 -6.93
CA TYR A 52 -2.98 4.38 -7.24
C TYR A 52 -3.64 3.85 -5.99
N ALA A 53 -4.92 3.50 -6.07
CA ALA A 53 -5.67 2.96 -4.95
C ALA A 53 -6.65 1.87 -5.40
N VAL A 54 -6.50 0.66 -4.87
CA VAL A 54 -7.45 -0.45 -5.08
C VAL A 54 -8.06 -0.79 -3.74
N GLN A 55 -9.38 -0.86 -3.64
CA GLN A 55 -10.06 -1.28 -2.42
C GLN A 55 -10.94 -2.48 -2.72
N ILE A 56 -10.84 -3.52 -1.89
CA ILE A 56 -11.73 -4.67 -1.88
C ILE A 56 -12.44 -4.61 -0.53
N THR A 57 -13.76 -4.44 -0.51
CA THR A 57 -14.50 -4.35 0.74
C THR A 57 -15.89 -4.93 0.58
N THR A 58 -16.45 -5.46 1.66
CA THR A 58 -17.86 -5.84 1.74
C THR A 58 -18.73 -4.71 2.31
N ASP A 59 -18.11 -3.65 2.83
CA ASP A 59 -18.83 -2.55 3.47
C ASP A 59 -19.40 -1.58 2.45
N SER A 60 -20.70 -1.29 2.61
CA SER A 60 -21.39 -0.28 1.79
C SER A 60 -20.98 1.14 2.21
N PRO A 61 -20.80 2.07 1.26
CA PRO A 61 -20.43 3.46 1.56
C PRO A 61 -21.49 4.22 2.36
N HIS A 62 -22.76 3.76 2.34
CA HIS A 62 -23.88 4.42 3.02
C HIS A 62 -23.72 4.50 4.53
N TRP A 63 -23.00 3.55 5.14
CA TRP A 63 -22.84 3.49 6.59
C TRP A 63 -21.83 4.49 7.15
N GLY A 64 -21.10 5.21 6.29
CA GLY A 64 -20.12 6.22 6.73
C GLY A 64 -18.98 5.68 7.58
N GLY A 65 -18.82 4.34 7.62
CA GLY A 65 -17.78 3.69 8.41
C GLY A 65 -16.40 3.90 7.78
N LEU A 66 -15.35 3.90 8.62
CA LEU A 66 -13.95 4.00 8.19
C LEU A 66 -13.57 2.94 7.14
N SER A 67 -14.25 1.80 7.16
CA SER A 67 -14.11 0.73 6.16
C SER A 67 -14.75 1.05 4.81
N GLY A 68 -15.97 1.57 4.80
CA GLY A 68 -16.75 1.89 3.59
C GLY A 68 -16.48 3.27 2.98
N GLY A 69 -15.66 4.11 3.64
CA GLY A 69 -15.35 5.47 3.15
C GLY A 69 -14.85 5.48 1.70
N THR A 70 -15.41 6.36 0.88
CA THR A 70 -15.17 6.43 -0.57
C THR A 70 -13.79 7.01 -0.86
N PHE A 71 -13.28 6.78 -2.08
CA PHE A 71 -12.00 7.40 -2.45
C PHE A 71 -12.12 8.89 -2.69
N GLU A 72 -13.31 9.37 -3.05
CA GLU A 72 -13.65 10.80 -3.14
C GLU A 72 -13.43 11.49 -1.80
N GLU A 73 -13.86 10.86 -0.70
CA GLU A 73 -13.56 11.34 0.64
C GLU A 73 -12.06 11.31 0.92
N ALA A 74 -11.36 10.22 0.62
CA ALA A 74 -9.92 10.15 0.83
C ALA A 74 -9.13 11.21 0.01
N GLN A 75 -9.64 11.61 -1.16
CA GLN A 75 -9.06 12.68 -1.97
C GLN A 75 -9.25 14.07 -1.35
N SER A 76 -10.37 14.34 -0.67
CA SER A 76 -10.59 15.64 -0.01
C SER A 76 -9.58 15.90 1.10
N TRP A 77 -9.15 14.84 1.79
CA TRP A 77 -8.12 14.87 2.82
C TRP A 77 -6.68 14.84 2.28
N GLY A 78 -6.48 14.77 0.97
CA GLY A 78 -5.14 14.67 0.37
C GLY A 78 -4.43 13.33 0.63
N LYS A 79 -5.16 12.28 1.03
CA LYS A 79 -4.61 10.92 1.21
C LYS A 79 -4.29 10.27 -0.13
N ILE A 80 -5.13 10.55 -1.13
CA ILE A 80 -5.04 10.03 -2.49
C ILE A 80 -4.99 11.21 -3.45
N HIS A 81 -4.14 11.13 -4.47
CA HIS A 81 -3.99 12.20 -5.45
C HIS A 81 -5.28 12.38 -6.26
N ARG A 82 -5.62 13.61 -6.66
CA ARG A 82 -6.86 13.91 -7.40
C ARG A 82 -6.96 13.16 -8.74
N ARG A 83 -5.83 12.98 -9.42
CA ARG A 83 -5.71 12.23 -10.69
C ARG A 83 -5.26 10.77 -10.47
N ALA A 84 -5.39 10.23 -9.27
CA ALA A 84 -5.00 8.84 -8.99
C ALA A 84 -5.90 7.85 -9.72
N GLY A 85 -5.33 6.76 -10.24
CA GLY A 85 -6.11 5.62 -10.71
C GLY A 85 -6.69 4.88 -9.51
N LYS A 86 -8.01 4.85 -9.39
CA LYS A 86 -8.69 4.32 -8.19
C LYS A 86 -9.87 3.42 -8.55
N VAL A 87 -10.02 2.31 -7.83
CA VAL A 87 -11.13 1.36 -8.05
C VAL A 87 -11.54 0.66 -6.75
N THR A 88 -12.85 0.63 -6.50
CA THR A 88 -13.45 -0.09 -5.36
C THR A 88 -14.21 -1.30 -5.88
N CYS A 89 -13.89 -2.46 -5.34
CA CYS A 89 -14.55 -3.73 -5.60
C CYS A 89 -15.38 -4.11 -4.37
N PHE A 90 -16.69 -4.20 -4.54
CA PHE A 90 -17.61 -4.64 -3.50
C PHE A 90 -17.71 -6.17 -3.52
N ALA A 91 -16.75 -6.82 -2.87
CA ALA A 91 -16.66 -8.28 -2.81
C ALA A 91 -15.86 -8.71 -1.58
N ASP A 92 -16.06 -9.95 -1.17
CA ASP A 92 -15.22 -10.56 -0.15
C ASP A 92 -13.78 -10.75 -0.65
N ALA A 93 -12.80 -10.49 0.22
CA ALA A 93 -11.39 -10.59 -0.12
C ALA A 93 -10.98 -12.02 -0.53
N THR A 94 -11.62 -13.05 0.02
CA THR A 94 -11.33 -14.45 -0.30
C THR A 94 -11.76 -14.83 -1.72
N ILE A 95 -12.68 -14.09 -2.33
CA ILE A 95 -13.14 -14.30 -3.71
C ILE A 95 -12.35 -13.40 -4.66
N ALA A 96 -12.29 -12.11 -4.36
CA ALA A 96 -11.70 -11.13 -5.26
C ALA A 96 -10.17 -11.29 -5.37
N LEU A 97 -9.47 -11.57 -4.27
CA LEU A 97 -8.02 -11.62 -4.26
C LEU A 97 -7.46 -12.76 -5.15
N PRO A 98 -7.94 -14.02 -5.06
CA PRO A 98 -7.46 -15.09 -5.95
C PRO A 98 -7.66 -14.78 -7.42
N ILE A 99 -8.81 -14.21 -7.80
CA ILE A 99 -9.12 -13.84 -9.19
C ILE A 99 -8.15 -12.77 -9.70
N ILE A 100 -7.93 -11.72 -8.91
CA ILE A 100 -7.01 -10.63 -9.28
C ILE A 100 -5.58 -11.17 -9.41
N VAL A 101 -5.12 -11.96 -8.45
CA VAL A 101 -3.77 -12.53 -8.48
C VAL A 101 -3.58 -13.46 -9.67
N HIS A 102 -4.57 -14.30 -9.98
CA HIS A 102 -4.54 -15.19 -11.14
C HIS A 102 -4.48 -14.40 -12.44
N ALA A 103 -5.36 -13.42 -12.64
CA ALA A 103 -5.38 -12.59 -13.83
C ALA A 103 -4.07 -11.80 -14.02
N LEU A 104 -3.46 -11.32 -12.93
CA LEU A 104 -2.15 -10.67 -12.98
C LEU A 104 -1.05 -11.68 -13.34
N SER A 105 -1.10 -12.90 -12.82
CA SER A 105 -0.15 -13.96 -13.14
C SER A 105 -0.19 -14.32 -14.64
N GLU A 106 -1.38 -14.50 -15.19
CA GLU A 106 -1.55 -14.81 -16.62
C GLU A 106 -1.09 -13.67 -17.53
N LYS A 107 -1.39 -12.42 -17.14
CA LYS A 107 -1.01 -11.22 -17.90
C LYS A 107 0.50 -10.96 -17.85
N PHE A 108 1.14 -11.23 -16.72
CA PHE A 108 2.56 -10.96 -16.49
C PHE A 108 3.36 -12.27 -16.34
N LYS A 109 3.45 -13.06 -17.43
CA LYS A 109 4.15 -14.37 -17.50
C LYS A 109 5.66 -14.36 -17.16
N ARG A 110 6.24 -13.20 -16.86
CA ARG A 110 7.66 -13.02 -16.50
C ARG A 110 7.76 -12.01 -15.38
N LEU A 111 7.35 -12.41 -14.18
CA LEU A 111 7.56 -11.59 -12.98
C LEU A 111 9.01 -11.79 -12.52
N ARG A 112 9.89 -10.87 -12.93
CA ARG A 112 11.22 -10.75 -12.31
C ARG A 112 11.06 -10.05 -10.98
N ARG A 113 11.34 -10.78 -9.89
CA ARG A 113 11.28 -10.25 -8.53
C ARG A 113 12.68 -10.32 -7.93
N GLU A 114 13.19 -9.22 -7.40
CA GLU A 114 14.36 -9.23 -6.53
C GLU A 114 13.89 -9.64 -5.14
N VAL A 115 14.09 -10.91 -4.79
CA VAL A 115 13.68 -11.44 -3.49
C VAL A 115 14.83 -11.33 -2.50
N PRO A 116 14.59 -10.84 -1.27
CA PRO A 116 15.59 -10.85 -0.22
C PRO A 116 15.80 -12.28 0.29
N ILE A 117 17.05 -12.74 0.27
CA ILE A 117 17.50 -13.99 0.84
C ILE A 117 18.29 -13.66 2.11
N PHE A 118 17.84 -14.24 3.21
CA PHE A 118 18.41 -14.07 4.53
C PHE A 118 19.31 -15.25 4.84
N GLU A 119 20.61 -15.01 4.89
CA GLU A 119 21.58 -16.02 5.30
C GLU A 119 22.06 -15.76 6.71
N TRP A 120 21.89 -16.75 7.57
CA TRP A 120 22.37 -16.69 8.94
C TRP A 120 23.79 -17.25 9.02
N GLY A 121 24.76 -16.40 9.36
CA GLY A 121 26.13 -16.82 9.64
C GLY A 121 26.18 -17.61 10.97
N LYS A 122 27.13 -18.55 11.06
CA LYS A 122 27.35 -19.37 12.28
C LYS A 122 27.65 -18.54 13.54
N ASN A 123 28.02 -17.27 13.38
CA ASN A 123 28.33 -16.33 14.47
C ASN A 123 27.14 -15.44 14.87
N GLY A 124 25.94 -15.66 14.31
CA GLY A 124 24.77 -14.81 14.56
C GLY A 124 24.67 -13.57 13.67
N GLU A 125 25.54 -13.43 12.66
CA GLU A 125 25.46 -12.35 11.68
C GLU A 125 24.41 -12.65 10.61
N LEU A 126 23.46 -11.72 10.40
CA LEU A 126 22.49 -11.79 9.32
C LEU A 126 23.03 -11.13 8.05
N LYS A 127 23.23 -11.91 6.98
CA LYS A 127 23.57 -11.39 5.65
C LYS A 127 22.31 -11.34 4.78
N LEU A 128 22.03 -10.16 4.23
CA LEU A 128 20.95 -9.94 3.28
C LEU A 128 21.51 -9.95 1.85
N ARG A 129 21.04 -10.88 1.02
CA ARG A 129 21.30 -10.88 -0.43
C ARG A 129 19.99 -10.65 -1.16
N TYR A 130 20.06 -10.13 -2.38
CA TYR A 130 18.91 -10.04 -3.27
C TYR A 130 19.16 -10.91 -4.48
N GLU A 131 18.25 -11.84 -4.77
CA GLU A 131 18.33 -12.71 -5.94
C GLU A 131 17.18 -12.40 -6.88
N THR A 132 17.48 -12.34 -8.19
CA THR A 132 16.42 -12.18 -9.20
C THR A 132 15.79 -13.54 -9.48
N MET A 133 14.66 -13.81 -8.84
CA MET A 133 13.85 -14.97 -9.18
C MET A 133 12.95 -14.69 -10.38
N ARG A 134 12.89 -15.65 -11.30
CA ARG A 134 11.87 -15.72 -12.34
C ARG A 134 10.72 -16.54 -11.81
N LEU A 135 9.56 -15.92 -11.66
CA LEU A 135 8.29 -16.56 -11.34
C LEU A 135 7.38 -16.60 -12.56
#